data_AF-A0A942HY77-F1
#
_entry.id   AF-A0A942HY77-F1
#
_cell.length_a   1.000
_cell.length_b   1.000
_cell.length_c   1.000
_cell.angle_alpha   90.00
_cell.angle_beta   90.00
_cell.angle_gamma   90.00
#
_symmetry.space_group_name_H-M   'P 1'
#
loop_
_entity.id
_entity.type
_entity.pdbx_description
1 polymer ?
#
loop_
_entity_poly.entity_id
_entity_poly.type
_entity_poly.pdbx_seq_one_letter_code
_entity_poly.pdbx_strand_id
1 'polypeptide(L)'
;MKPLLWFGHCFLIGALFSSVAHAENYYSPLLCPVENTYLQVENTTSEVQSFWFQHLGETPFDESYGEIKARGKLSLPLSDYYHAGETAIAMKTQVAGLSFSARCKDSTLKWNLEKQTSPWKSLIVGKEDTLLNLNLTNLSQQDNTLEISYESLWGLLGTQLITLPAEFKNQTRLLNLPYGTRIVTIHGKGRWAGKVLSDLSQEIPLQDETLQLSQIPQKRYFLFASLYPDTTETFVVPMETPLMIQQTLEQIRDPNSARLLVARIEKTQSGINRDLSSSHKTPWSWQVAEAQNYADFAHISCNGTPQIVEERLNAWMLETGGTICFWNYRVVRELNLWEITQSPSWLPPAPLSLPRRH
;
A
#
# COMPACT_ATOMS: atom_id res chain seq x y z
N MET A 1 -20.05 -67.16 -4.10
CA MET A 1 -20.54 -65.87 -4.63
C MET A 1 -21.13 -65.07 -3.48
N LYS A 2 -20.42 -64.03 -3.02
CA LYS A 2 -20.84 -63.04 -2.01
C LYS A 2 -20.54 -61.66 -2.61
N PRO A 3 -21.45 -60.67 -2.56
CA PRO A 3 -21.13 -59.34 -3.06
C PRO A 3 -20.32 -58.57 -2.01
N LEU A 4 -19.22 -57.95 -2.44
CA LEU A 4 -18.49 -56.94 -1.68
C LEU A 4 -19.31 -55.63 -1.72
N LEU A 5 -19.65 -55.11 -0.55
CA LEU A 5 -20.13 -53.76 -0.34
C LEU A 5 -18.94 -52.78 -0.40
N TRP A 6 -18.98 -51.89 -1.39
CA TRP A 6 -18.04 -50.79 -1.56
C TRP A 6 -18.51 -49.61 -0.70
N PHE A 7 -17.76 -49.26 0.35
CA PHE A 7 -17.98 -48.04 1.13
C PHE A 7 -17.34 -46.85 0.40
N GLY A 8 -18.18 -46.04 -0.25
CA GLY A 8 -17.77 -44.74 -0.77
C GLY A 8 -17.40 -43.80 0.37
N HIS A 9 -16.13 -43.46 0.48
CA HIS A 9 -15.66 -42.35 1.33
C HIS A 9 -16.10 -41.03 0.68
N CYS A 10 -17.13 -40.40 1.24
CA CYS A 10 -17.39 -38.98 1.01
C CYS A 10 -16.29 -38.18 1.72
N PHE A 11 -15.28 -37.75 0.97
CA PHE A 11 -14.42 -36.64 1.39
C PHE A 11 -15.25 -35.36 1.35
N LEU A 12 -15.82 -34.99 2.49
CA LEU A 12 -16.27 -33.63 2.76
C LEU A 12 -15.02 -32.76 2.87
N ILE A 13 -14.56 -32.23 1.74
CA ILE A 13 -13.67 -31.08 1.72
C ILE A 13 -14.53 -29.90 2.17
N GLY A 14 -14.51 -29.63 3.47
CA GLY A 14 -15.00 -28.38 4.02
C GLY A 14 -14.15 -27.27 3.41
N ALA A 15 -14.68 -26.61 2.39
CA ALA A 15 -14.17 -25.32 1.94
C ALA A 15 -14.33 -24.37 3.12
N LEU A 16 -13.25 -24.21 3.90
CA LEU A 16 -13.05 -23.06 4.75
C LEU A 16 -13.04 -21.87 3.80
N PHE A 17 -14.20 -21.23 3.63
CA PHE A 17 -14.30 -19.89 3.12
C PHE A 17 -13.64 -19.00 4.19
N SER A 18 -12.32 -18.87 4.13
CA SER A 18 -11.62 -17.80 4.80
C SER A 18 -12.19 -16.50 4.23
N SER A 19 -13.04 -15.82 5.01
CA SER A 19 -13.32 -14.41 4.78
C SER A 19 -11.96 -13.73 4.68
N VAL A 20 -11.64 -13.23 3.50
CA VAL A 20 -10.35 -12.60 3.23
C VAL A 20 -10.39 -11.25 3.94
N ALA A 21 -10.08 -11.27 5.23
CA ALA A 21 -10.10 -10.11 6.10
C ALA A 21 -9.07 -9.08 5.61
N HIS A 22 -9.46 -7.81 5.69
CA HIS A 22 -8.72 -6.67 5.16
C HIS A 22 -7.33 -6.54 5.79
N ALA A 23 -6.29 -6.71 4.99
CA ALA A 23 -4.93 -6.55 5.47
C ALA A 23 -4.55 -5.06 5.54
N GLU A 24 -4.39 -4.52 6.76
CA GLU A 24 -3.69 -3.25 6.95
C GLU A 24 -2.20 -3.51 7.14
N ASN A 25 -1.38 -2.79 6.39
CA ASN A 25 0.07 -2.81 6.56
C ASN A 25 0.58 -1.51 7.16
N TYR A 26 1.54 -1.63 8.07
CA TYR A 26 2.19 -0.55 8.78
C TYR A 26 3.68 -0.67 8.57
N TYR A 27 4.32 0.45 8.25
CA TYR A 27 5.73 0.48 7.94
C TYR A 27 6.45 1.52 8.79
N SER A 28 7.69 1.24 9.14
CA SER A 28 8.60 2.25 9.66
C SER A 28 10.03 1.90 9.33
N PRO A 29 10.90 2.87 9.05
CA PRO A 29 12.33 2.63 9.15
C PRO A 29 12.71 2.25 10.59
N LEU A 30 13.77 1.49 10.76
CA LEU A 30 14.40 1.28 12.06
C LEU A 30 15.19 2.53 12.47
N LEU A 31 14.96 3.00 13.69
CA LEU A 31 15.67 4.16 14.27
C LEU A 31 16.81 3.73 15.21
N CYS A 32 16.88 2.46 15.57
CA CYS A 32 17.99 1.85 16.29
C CYS A 32 18.18 0.40 15.82
N PRO A 33 19.34 -0.22 16.15
CA PRO A 33 19.58 -1.63 15.81
C PRO A 33 18.47 -2.53 16.33
N VAL A 34 18.18 -3.62 15.60
CA VAL A 34 17.09 -4.56 15.90
C VAL A 34 17.20 -5.09 17.34
N GLU A 35 18.41 -5.43 17.78
CA GLU A 35 18.74 -5.90 19.13
C GLU A 35 18.41 -4.90 20.25
N ASN A 36 18.29 -3.62 19.90
CA ASN A 36 18.02 -2.53 20.83
C ASN A 36 16.63 -1.93 20.63
N THR A 37 15.74 -2.59 19.90
CA THR A 37 14.42 -2.04 19.57
C THR A 37 13.30 -2.92 20.15
N TYR A 38 12.29 -2.27 20.71
CA TYR A 38 11.04 -2.91 21.14
C TYR A 38 9.87 -2.40 20.30
N LEU A 39 9.08 -3.32 19.77
CA LEU A 39 7.77 -3.03 19.21
C LEU A 39 6.72 -3.00 20.32
N GLN A 40 5.93 -1.93 20.33
CA GLN A 40 4.74 -1.77 21.15
C GLN A 40 3.50 -1.94 20.26
N VAL A 41 2.68 -2.93 20.58
CA VAL A 41 1.40 -3.20 19.93
C VAL A 41 0.29 -2.87 20.91
N GLU A 42 -0.65 -2.03 20.51
CA GLU A 42 -1.82 -1.69 21.32
C GLU A 42 -3.10 -1.99 20.53
N ASN A 43 -3.96 -2.79 21.15
CA ASN A 43 -5.25 -3.16 20.60
C ASN A 43 -6.34 -2.27 21.20
N THR A 44 -7.03 -1.51 20.35
CA THR A 44 -8.12 -0.62 20.76
C THR A 44 -9.50 -1.24 20.61
N THR A 45 -9.62 -2.48 20.14
CA THR A 45 -10.90 -3.15 19.97
C THR A 45 -11.31 -3.90 21.25
N SER A 46 -12.57 -4.34 21.29
CA SER A 46 -13.12 -5.23 22.32
C SER A 46 -12.87 -6.72 22.04
N GLU A 47 -12.13 -7.05 20.99
CA GLU A 47 -11.91 -8.41 20.52
C GLU A 47 -10.42 -8.74 20.48
N VAL A 48 -10.09 -10.04 20.50
CA VAL A 48 -8.71 -10.49 20.27
C VAL A 48 -8.34 -10.16 18.82
N GLN A 49 -7.13 -9.66 18.62
CA GLN A 49 -6.64 -9.31 17.29
C GLN A 49 -5.36 -10.04 16.96
N SER A 50 -5.23 -10.41 15.70
CA SER A 50 -4.04 -11.02 15.13
C SER A 50 -3.23 -10.00 14.34
N PHE A 51 -1.92 -10.18 14.34
CA PHE A 51 -0.99 -9.41 13.54
C PHE A 51 0.16 -10.31 13.07
N TRP A 52 0.86 -9.87 12.04
CA TRP A 52 1.99 -10.57 11.46
C TRP A 52 3.17 -9.61 11.32
N PHE A 53 4.34 -10.09 11.68
CA PHE A 53 5.60 -9.45 11.32
C PHE A 53 5.93 -9.84 9.89
N GLN A 54 6.28 -8.88 9.05
CA GLN A 54 6.67 -9.14 7.67
C GLN A 54 8.17 -8.91 7.51
N HIS A 55 8.87 -9.92 7.00
CA HIS A 55 10.29 -9.83 6.68
C HIS A 55 10.47 -9.30 5.26
N LEU A 56 11.05 -8.11 5.15
CA LEU A 56 11.26 -7.43 3.88
C LEU A 56 12.66 -7.74 3.34
N GLY A 57 12.79 -8.68 2.40
CA GLY A 57 14.06 -8.89 1.68
C GLY A 57 14.42 -10.33 1.31
N GLU A 58 13.73 -11.33 1.86
CA GLU A 58 13.95 -12.73 1.48
C GLU A 58 12.80 -13.24 0.58
N THR A 59 13.16 -13.97 -0.48
CA THR A 59 12.20 -14.75 -1.24
C THR A 59 12.21 -16.18 -0.69
N PRO A 60 11.09 -16.74 -0.19
CA PRO A 60 9.76 -16.14 -0.03
C PRO A 60 9.60 -15.30 1.25
N PHE A 61 8.64 -14.37 1.25
CA PHE A 61 8.21 -13.60 2.44
C PHE A 61 8.00 -14.54 3.62
N ASP A 62 8.82 -14.38 4.66
CA ASP A 62 8.57 -14.99 5.96
C ASP A 62 7.61 -14.08 6.74
N GLU A 63 6.64 -14.68 7.41
CA GLU A 63 5.69 -13.97 8.27
C GLU A 63 5.65 -14.66 9.64
N SER A 64 5.96 -13.91 10.68
CA SER A 64 5.82 -14.39 12.07
C SER A 64 4.48 -13.96 12.66
N TYR A 65 3.77 -14.90 13.28
CA TYR A 65 2.43 -14.68 13.83
C TYR A 65 2.45 -14.10 15.26
N GLY A 66 1.52 -13.19 15.55
CA GLY A 66 1.26 -12.67 16.88
C GLY A 66 -0.23 -12.45 17.16
N GLU A 67 -0.60 -12.55 18.45
CA GLU A 67 -1.95 -12.23 18.94
C GLU A 67 -1.88 -11.25 20.11
N ILE A 68 -2.90 -10.42 20.21
CA ILE A 68 -3.08 -9.49 21.32
C ILE A 68 -4.53 -9.51 21.79
N LYS A 69 -4.70 -9.62 23.11
CA LYS A 69 -6.03 -9.62 23.74
C LYS A 69 -6.76 -8.28 23.50
N ALA A 70 -8.09 -8.32 23.59
CA ALA A 70 -8.95 -7.14 23.60
C ALA A 70 -8.44 -6.08 24.58
N ARG A 71 -8.36 -4.82 24.14
CA ARG A 71 -7.84 -3.68 24.94
C ARG A 71 -6.43 -3.91 25.51
N GLY A 72 -5.67 -4.84 24.92
CA GLY A 72 -4.35 -5.23 25.38
C GLY A 72 -3.25 -4.29 24.90
N LYS A 73 -2.14 -4.28 25.65
CA LYS A 73 -0.86 -3.69 25.23
C LYS A 73 0.22 -4.75 25.34
N LEU A 74 1.06 -4.85 24.32
CA LEU A 74 2.13 -5.83 24.22
C LEU A 74 3.43 -5.11 23.86
N SER A 75 4.53 -5.49 24.49
CA SER A 75 5.87 -4.99 24.17
C SER A 75 6.77 -6.17 23.83
N LEU A 76 7.28 -6.21 22.61
CA LEU A 76 8.05 -7.32 22.06
C LEU A 76 9.45 -6.84 21.66
N PRO A 77 10.53 -7.51 22.05
CA PRO A 77 11.86 -7.23 21.50
C PRO A 77 11.88 -7.59 20.01
N LEU A 78 12.33 -6.69 19.14
CA LEU A 78 12.37 -6.97 17.69
C LEU A 78 13.40 -8.03 17.32
N SER A 79 14.43 -8.25 18.14
CA SER A 79 15.43 -9.31 17.93
C SER A 79 14.86 -10.71 17.82
N ASP A 80 13.67 -10.95 18.37
CA ASP A 80 13.02 -12.26 18.33
C ASP A 80 12.32 -12.51 16.99
N TYR A 81 12.12 -11.45 16.19
CA TYR A 81 11.29 -11.45 14.98
C TYR A 81 11.96 -10.82 13.77
N TYR A 82 13.15 -10.25 13.87
CA TYR A 82 13.85 -9.56 12.77
C TYR A 82 15.32 -9.96 12.77
N HIS A 83 15.91 -10.07 11.58
CA HIS A 83 17.32 -10.40 11.44
C HIS A 83 18.23 -9.18 11.62
N ALA A 84 19.45 -9.42 12.10
CA ALA A 84 20.49 -8.41 12.16
C ALA A 84 20.80 -7.93 10.74
N GLY A 85 20.52 -6.64 10.46
CA GLY A 85 20.70 -6.03 9.14
C GLY A 85 19.40 -5.61 8.46
N GLU A 86 18.23 -6.04 8.96
CA GLU A 86 16.97 -5.46 8.53
C GLU A 86 16.94 -3.96 8.87
N THR A 87 16.34 -3.16 7.99
CA THR A 87 16.39 -1.69 8.08
C THR A 87 15.03 -1.02 8.22
N ALA A 88 13.96 -1.82 8.15
CA ALA A 88 12.59 -1.38 8.32
C ALA A 88 11.78 -2.44 9.08
N ILE A 89 10.70 -2.00 9.71
CA ILE A 89 9.69 -2.82 10.34
C ILE A 89 8.47 -2.78 9.43
N ALA A 90 7.87 -3.95 9.19
CA ALA A 90 6.62 -4.08 8.46
C ALA A 90 5.67 -4.97 9.26
N MET A 91 4.51 -4.44 9.60
CA MET A 91 3.49 -5.14 10.36
C MET A 91 2.23 -5.24 9.53
N LYS A 92 1.58 -6.40 9.59
CA LYS A 92 0.29 -6.65 8.96
C LYS A 92 -0.75 -6.99 9.99
N THR A 93 -2.01 -6.62 9.75
CA THR A 93 -3.15 -7.03 10.57
C THR A 93 -4.39 -7.18 9.70
N GLN A 94 -5.33 -8.03 10.13
CA GLN A 94 -6.55 -8.36 9.39
C GLN A 94 -7.70 -7.37 9.61
N VAL A 95 -7.58 -6.47 10.59
CA VAL A 95 -8.62 -5.48 10.88
C VAL A 95 -8.01 -4.16 11.37
N ALA A 96 -8.75 -3.08 11.15
CA ALA A 96 -8.45 -1.82 11.79
C ALA A 96 -8.62 -1.92 13.31
N GLY A 97 -7.80 -1.18 14.06
CA GLY A 97 -7.90 -1.07 15.52
C GLY A 97 -6.65 -1.48 16.28
N LEU A 98 -5.62 -1.97 15.59
CA LEU A 98 -4.27 -2.03 16.14
C LEU A 98 -3.53 -0.72 15.91
N SER A 99 -2.64 -0.41 16.84
CA SER A 99 -1.65 0.64 16.70
C SER A 99 -0.27 0.08 17.01
N PHE A 100 0.70 0.47 16.18
CA PHE A 100 2.06 -0.01 16.27
C PHE A 100 3.00 1.17 16.48
N SER A 101 3.88 1.04 17.47
CA SER A 101 4.95 1.99 17.69
C SER A 101 6.20 1.25 18.10
N ALA A 102 7.37 1.78 17.80
CA ALA A 102 8.63 1.21 18.22
C ALA A 102 9.38 2.19 19.12
N ARG A 103 10.25 1.64 19.97
CA ARG A 103 11.09 2.40 20.87
C ARG A 103 12.47 1.76 20.98
N CYS A 104 13.48 2.57 21.24
CA CYS A 104 14.80 2.05 21.56
C CYS A 104 14.88 1.70 23.06
N LYS A 105 15.62 0.63 23.40
CA LYS A 105 15.72 0.06 24.76
C LYS A 105 16.18 1.09 25.80
N ASP A 106 17.19 1.89 25.45
CA ASP A 106 17.86 2.83 26.35
C ASP A 106 17.63 4.30 25.99
N SER A 107 16.56 4.59 25.24
CA SER A 107 16.23 5.96 24.83
C SER A 107 14.75 6.26 25.04
N THR A 108 14.45 7.55 25.21
CA THR A 108 13.08 8.07 25.20
C THR A 108 12.50 8.15 23.78
N LEU A 109 13.31 7.86 22.77
CA LEU A 109 12.87 7.82 21.37
C LEU A 109 11.82 6.74 21.15
N LYS A 110 10.60 7.20 20.86
CA LYS A 110 9.45 6.40 20.46
C LYS A 110 8.89 6.97 19.15
N TRP A 111 8.56 6.10 18.21
CA TRP A 111 7.99 6.49 16.93
C TRP A 111 6.85 5.53 16.54
N ASN A 112 5.91 6.02 15.73
CA ASN A 112 4.80 5.20 15.25
C ASN A 112 5.18 4.54 13.93
N LEU A 113 4.61 3.36 13.68
CA LEU A 113 4.60 2.78 12.34
C LEU A 113 3.40 3.37 11.60
N GLU A 114 3.62 3.78 10.36
CA GLU A 114 2.64 4.48 9.57
C GLU A 114 1.94 3.54 8.60
N LYS A 115 0.62 3.68 8.46
CA LYS A 115 -0.18 3.03 7.41
C LYS A 115 0.06 3.64 6.04
N GLN A 116 0.45 4.91 6.06
CA GLN A 116 0.59 5.75 4.90
C GLN A 116 2.06 5.76 4.51
N THR A 117 2.34 5.41 3.27
CA THR A 117 3.70 5.32 2.73
C THR A 117 3.86 6.28 1.56
N SER A 118 3.20 7.44 1.67
CA SER A 118 3.00 8.34 0.53
C SER A 118 4.30 8.52 -0.25
N PRO A 119 4.26 8.38 -1.59
CA PRO A 119 5.44 8.62 -2.41
C PRO A 119 5.88 10.08 -2.36
N TRP A 120 5.04 10.98 -1.86
CA TRP A 120 5.28 12.41 -1.79
C TRP A 120 5.50 12.77 -0.34
N LYS A 121 6.62 13.40 -0.03
CA LYS A 121 6.91 13.89 1.31
C LYS A 121 7.56 15.25 1.27
N SER A 122 7.28 16.11 2.24
CA SER A 122 7.94 17.40 2.36
C SER A 122 8.52 17.67 3.75
N LEU A 123 9.44 18.62 3.76
CA LEU A 123 10.15 19.08 4.94
C LEU A 123 10.35 20.58 4.87
N ILE A 124 10.02 21.28 5.96
CA ILE A 124 10.40 22.67 6.16
C ILE A 124 11.81 22.70 6.75
N VAL A 125 12.72 23.40 6.08
CA VAL A 125 14.12 23.56 6.51
C VAL A 125 14.38 24.96 7.09
N GLY A 126 15.36 25.05 7.98
CA GLY A 126 15.79 26.28 8.63
C GLY A 126 16.39 27.29 7.64
N LYS A 127 16.44 28.58 8.06
CA LYS A 127 17.06 29.68 7.29
C LYS A 127 18.52 29.46 6.96
N GLU A 128 19.24 28.82 7.87
CA GLU A 128 20.69 28.68 7.83
C GLU A 128 21.14 27.27 7.44
N ASP A 129 20.19 26.35 7.22
CA ASP A 129 20.51 24.97 6.86
C ASP A 129 21.04 24.93 5.43
N THR A 130 22.28 24.50 5.26
CA THR A 130 22.93 24.33 3.96
C THR A 130 23.13 22.87 3.58
N LEU A 131 22.98 21.97 4.55
CA LEU A 131 23.14 20.54 4.40
C LEU A 131 21.96 19.82 5.05
N LEU A 132 21.48 18.77 4.38
CA LEU A 132 20.47 17.89 4.92
C LEU A 132 20.94 16.45 4.78
N ASN A 133 21.06 15.74 5.89
CA ASN A 133 21.41 14.33 5.87
C ASN A 133 20.14 13.49 5.91
N LEU A 134 19.83 12.82 4.81
CA LEU A 134 18.65 11.98 4.67
C LEU A 134 19.01 10.51 4.83
N ASN A 135 18.21 9.78 5.58
CA ASN A 135 18.21 8.32 5.57
C ASN A 135 16.94 7.83 4.89
N LEU A 136 17.09 7.15 3.75
CA LEU A 136 16.02 6.77 2.84
C LEU A 136 15.97 5.26 2.70
N THR A 137 14.77 4.68 2.76
CA THR A 137 14.54 3.24 2.61
C THR A 137 13.57 3.02 1.45
N ASN A 138 13.97 2.20 0.47
CA ASN A 138 13.03 1.78 -0.56
C ASN A 138 12.07 0.74 0.03
N LEU A 139 10.77 0.97 -0.14
CA LEU A 139 9.73 0.03 0.27
C LEU A 139 9.05 -0.63 -0.96
N SER A 140 9.59 -0.40 -2.15
CA SER A 140 9.15 -1.01 -3.41
C SER A 140 10.03 -2.21 -3.77
N GLN A 141 9.41 -3.22 -4.40
CA GLN A 141 10.11 -4.38 -4.98
C GLN A 141 10.87 -4.06 -6.28
N GLN A 142 10.86 -2.81 -6.71
CA GLN A 142 11.56 -2.27 -7.88
C GLN A 142 12.39 -1.06 -7.47
N ASP A 143 13.41 -0.75 -8.26
CA ASP A 143 14.16 0.50 -8.17
C ASP A 143 13.18 1.67 -8.13
N ASN A 144 13.44 2.61 -7.24
CA ASN A 144 12.57 3.75 -6.99
C ASN A 144 13.38 5.03 -7.19
N THR A 145 13.09 5.76 -8.26
CA THR A 145 13.68 7.09 -8.49
C THR A 145 12.89 8.13 -7.70
N LEU A 146 13.61 8.83 -6.84
CA LEU A 146 13.15 9.99 -6.09
C LEU A 146 13.59 11.28 -6.80
N GLU A 147 12.63 12.15 -7.08
CA GLU A 147 12.84 13.53 -7.49
C GLU A 147 12.74 14.45 -6.27
N ILE A 148 13.81 15.17 -5.99
CA ILE A 148 13.91 16.09 -4.87
C ILE A 148 13.85 17.50 -5.44
N SER A 149 12.87 18.28 -4.99
CA SER A 149 12.68 19.68 -5.36
C SER A 149 13.05 20.58 -4.19
N TYR A 150 13.80 21.64 -4.48
CA TYR A 150 14.20 22.66 -3.52
C TYR A 150 13.39 23.92 -3.79
N GLU A 151 12.62 24.38 -2.83
CA GLU A 151 11.71 25.50 -3.01
C GLU A 151 12.02 26.61 -2.00
N SER A 152 11.93 27.86 -2.48
CA SER A 152 11.93 29.07 -1.66
C SER A 152 10.50 29.59 -1.49
N LEU A 153 10.33 30.67 -0.71
CA LEU A 153 9.04 31.39 -0.67
C LEU A 153 8.61 31.97 -2.03
N TRP A 154 9.54 32.06 -2.98
CA TRP A 154 9.34 32.70 -4.28
C TRP A 154 9.27 31.70 -5.44
N GLY A 155 9.40 30.40 -5.16
CA GLY A 155 9.31 29.33 -6.15
C GLY A 155 10.48 28.34 -6.13
N LEU A 156 10.48 27.45 -7.13
CA LEU A 156 11.44 26.36 -7.32
C LEU A 156 12.86 26.90 -7.59
N LEU A 157 13.82 26.45 -6.79
CA LEU A 157 15.24 26.77 -6.90
C LEU A 157 16.01 25.73 -7.73
N GLY A 158 15.56 24.48 -7.74
CA GLY A 158 16.17 23.40 -8.52
C GLY A 158 15.61 22.04 -8.16
N THR A 159 16.05 21.02 -8.91
CA THR A 159 15.70 19.62 -8.67
C THR A 159 16.92 18.70 -8.72
N GLN A 160 16.83 17.57 -8.04
CA GLN A 160 17.84 16.50 -8.05
C GLN A 160 17.15 15.14 -8.13
N LEU A 161 17.75 14.19 -8.84
CA LEU A 161 17.28 12.80 -8.89
C LEU A 161 18.18 11.89 -8.05
N ILE A 162 17.58 10.98 -7.28
CA ILE A 162 18.25 9.91 -6.54
C ILE A 162 17.54 8.60 -6.84
N THR A 163 18.28 7.54 -7.15
CA THR A 163 17.69 6.20 -7.30
C THR A 163 17.95 5.37 -6.05
N LEU A 164 16.89 4.85 -5.45
CA LEU A 164 16.97 3.79 -4.46
C LEU A 164 16.85 2.44 -5.18
N PRO A 165 17.78 1.49 -4.97
CA PRO A 165 17.71 0.17 -5.58
C PRO A 165 16.53 -0.63 -5.01
N ALA A 166 16.12 -1.68 -5.72
CA ALA A 166 15.12 -2.67 -5.30
C ALA A 166 15.57 -3.53 -4.09
N GLU A 167 16.15 -2.89 -3.08
CA GLU A 167 16.61 -3.49 -1.84
C GLU A 167 16.00 -2.72 -0.67
N PHE A 168 15.49 -3.45 0.32
CA PHE A 168 14.96 -2.89 1.56
C PHE A 168 16.10 -2.48 2.51
N LYS A 169 16.98 -1.60 2.02
CA LYS A 169 18.15 -1.10 2.73
C LYS A 169 18.10 0.41 2.85
N ASN A 170 18.51 0.88 4.02
CA ASN A 170 18.74 2.28 4.31
C ASN A 170 19.87 2.83 3.45
N GLN A 171 19.62 4.00 2.84
CA GLN A 171 20.59 4.77 2.10
C GLN A 171 20.71 6.16 2.70
N THR A 172 21.90 6.45 3.20
CA THR A 172 22.25 7.78 3.65
C THR A 172 22.62 8.65 2.44
N ARG A 173 22.02 9.83 2.35
CA ARG A 173 22.23 10.82 1.29
C ARG A 173 22.39 12.20 1.91
N LEU A 174 23.57 12.78 1.71
CA LEU A 174 23.81 14.17 2.04
C LEU A 174 23.33 15.06 0.88
N LEU A 175 22.35 15.92 1.14
CA LEU A 175 21.87 16.92 0.20
C LEU A 175 22.52 18.27 0.49
N ASN A 176 23.02 18.91 -0.56
CA ASN A 176 23.44 20.31 -0.49
C ASN A 176 22.24 21.19 -0.84
N LEU A 177 21.78 21.99 0.11
CA LEU A 177 20.60 22.84 -0.06
C LEU A 177 21.02 24.14 -0.78
N PRO A 178 20.36 24.51 -1.91
CA PRO A 178 20.53 25.82 -2.51
C PRO A 178 20.25 26.94 -1.50
N TYR A 179 20.99 28.05 -1.60
CA TYR A 179 20.77 29.20 -0.72
C TYR A 179 19.31 29.70 -0.81
N GLY A 180 18.68 29.89 0.35
CA GLY A 180 17.29 30.35 0.43
C GLY A 180 16.23 29.25 0.34
N THR A 181 16.62 27.98 0.32
CA THR A 181 15.68 26.85 0.43
C THR A 181 14.87 26.95 1.72
N ARG A 182 13.58 26.65 1.62
CA ARG A 182 12.59 26.68 2.70
C ARG A 182 11.86 25.36 2.82
N ILE A 183 11.57 24.76 1.68
CA ILE A 183 10.82 23.52 1.57
C ILE A 183 11.65 22.58 0.70
N VAL A 184 11.82 21.35 1.18
CA VAL A 184 12.35 20.25 0.40
C VAL A 184 11.21 19.27 0.18
N THR A 185 10.84 19.09 -1.08
CA THR A 185 9.78 18.17 -1.49
C THR A 185 10.43 16.98 -2.17
N ILE A 186 10.08 15.76 -1.77
CA ILE A 186 10.65 14.52 -2.29
C ILE A 186 9.51 13.68 -2.87
N HIS A 187 9.62 13.36 -4.14
CA HIS A 187 8.66 12.60 -4.91
C HIS A 187 9.29 11.29 -5.39
N GLY A 188 8.84 10.16 -4.86
CA GLY A 188 9.19 8.83 -5.38
C GLY A 188 8.18 8.31 -6.39
N LYS A 189 8.63 7.50 -7.34
CA LYS A 189 7.73 6.75 -8.23
C LYS A 189 7.02 5.60 -7.49
N GLY A 190 7.69 4.98 -6.54
CA GLY A 190 7.18 3.90 -5.69
C GLY A 190 7.16 4.24 -4.20
N ARG A 191 6.84 3.25 -3.37
CA ARG A 191 6.85 3.37 -1.90
C ARG A 191 8.25 3.60 -1.36
N TRP A 192 8.40 4.56 -0.46
CA TRP A 192 9.65 4.78 0.26
C TRP A 192 9.37 5.39 1.64
N ALA A 193 10.31 5.19 2.56
CA ALA A 193 10.34 5.87 3.83
C ALA A 193 11.60 6.73 3.91
N GLY A 194 11.53 7.83 4.64
CA GLY A 194 12.70 8.65 4.85
C GLY A 194 12.60 9.51 6.09
N LYS A 195 13.77 9.84 6.62
CA LYS A 195 13.94 10.69 7.80
C LYS A 195 15.16 11.60 7.62
N VAL A 196 15.10 12.73 8.29
CA VAL A 196 16.21 13.66 8.41
C VAL A 196 17.04 13.28 9.63
N LEU A 197 18.36 13.19 9.45
CA LEU A 197 19.35 13.09 10.52
C LEU A 197 19.79 14.51 10.87
N SER A 198 19.30 15.06 11.99
CA SER A 198 19.77 16.34 12.52
C SER A 198 21.17 16.21 13.13
N ASP A 199 21.93 17.30 13.15
CA ASP A 199 23.23 17.41 13.82
C ASP A 199 23.17 17.06 15.32
N LEU A 200 21.98 17.20 15.94
CA LEU A 200 21.72 16.77 17.33
C LEU A 200 21.41 15.27 17.45
N SER A 201 21.64 14.48 16.40
CA SER A 201 21.24 13.07 16.30
C SER A 201 19.73 12.83 16.49
N GLN A 202 18.92 13.88 16.35
CA GLN A 202 17.47 13.79 16.39
C GLN A 202 16.96 13.43 14.99
N GLU A 203 16.16 12.36 14.92
CA GLU A 203 15.58 11.91 13.67
C GLU A 203 14.17 12.47 13.50
N ILE A 204 13.94 13.19 12.40
CA ILE A 204 12.64 13.82 12.11
C ILE A 204 12.01 13.09 10.91
N PRO A 205 10.83 12.46 11.05
CA PRO A 205 10.14 11.84 9.93
C PRO A 205 9.66 12.92 8.95
N LEU A 206 9.74 12.63 7.65
CA LEU A 206 9.22 13.51 6.60
C LEU A 206 7.69 13.49 6.61
N GLN A 207 7.07 14.64 6.32
CA GLN A 207 5.61 14.76 6.32
C GLN A 207 5.03 14.26 5.00
N ASP A 208 3.99 13.43 5.06
CA ASP A 208 3.32 12.90 3.86
C ASP A 208 2.52 13.98 3.13
N GLU A 209 2.72 14.05 1.82
CA GLU A 209 1.93 14.86 0.91
C GLU A 209 1.01 14.00 0.06
N THR A 210 0.06 14.65 -0.61
CA THR A 210 -0.90 13.96 -1.46
C THR A 210 -0.34 13.81 -2.88
N LEU A 211 -0.41 12.60 -3.44
CA LEU A 211 0.12 12.26 -4.77
C LEU A 211 -0.43 13.17 -5.90
N GLN A 212 0.41 13.66 -6.79
CA GLN A 212 -0.03 14.26 -8.06
C GLN A 212 0.48 13.44 -9.24
N LEU A 213 -0.37 13.11 -10.21
CA LEU A 213 0.05 12.38 -11.40
C LEU A 213 0.26 13.31 -12.59
N SER A 214 1.38 13.12 -13.26
CA SER A 214 1.72 13.77 -14.52
C SER A 214 1.59 12.77 -15.68
N GLN A 215 0.66 13.07 -16.59
CA GLN A 215 0.37 12.37 -17.86
C GLN A 215 -0.45 11.08 -17.76
N ILE A 216 -1.60 11.07 -18.45
CA ILE A 216 -2.52 9.93 -18.53
C ILE A 216 -2.85 9.66 -20.01
N PRO A 217 -2.71 8.41 -20.50
CA PRO A 217 -3.15 8.03 -21.85
C PRO A 217 -4.67 8.27 -22.06
N GLN A 218 -5.10 8.44 -23.32
CA GLN A 218 -6.53 8.50 -23.65
C GLN A 218 -7.19 7.12 -23.53
N LYS A 219 -7.61 6.75 -22.31
CA LYS A 219 -8.39 5.56 -22.00
C LYS A 219 -9.61 5.94 -21.16
N ARG A 220 -10.62 5.07 -21.08
CA ARG A 220 -11.68 5.17 -20.05
C ARG A 220 -11.24 4.39 -18.84
N TYR A 221 -11.59 4.87 -17.66
CA TYR A 221 -11.10 4.29 -16.42
C TYR A 221 -12.26 3.96 -15.50
N PHE A 222 -12.18 2.80 -14.87
CA PHE A 222 -13.25 2.29 -14.03
C PHE A 222 -12.71 1.95 -12.66
N LEU A 223 -13.46 2.34 -11.63
CA LEU A 223 -13.16 2.02 -10.26
C LEU A 223 -13.76 0.67 -9.91
N PHE A 224 -12.91 -0.25 -9.45
CA PHE A 224 -13.33 -1.50 -8.86
C PHE A 224 -13.16 -1.44 -7.35
N ALA A 225 -14.21 -1.80 -6.63
CA ALA A 225 -14.21 -1.85 -5.17
C ALA A 225 -14.71 -3.21 -4.70
N SER A 226 -14.37 -3.53 -3.46
CA SER A 226 -14.86 -4.74 -2.83
C SER A 226 -16.36 -4.66 -2.54
N LEU A 227 -17.03 -5.81 -2.59
CA LEU A 227 -18.42 -5.98 -2.17
C LEU A 227 -18.58 -6.06 -0.66
N TYR A 228 -17.50 -6.39 0.07
CA TYR A 228 -17.57 -6.47 1.51
C TYR A 228 -17.31 -5.10 2.17
N PRO A 229 -18.08 -4.74 3.20
CA PRO A 229 -17.96 -3.44 3.85
C PRO A 229 -16.69 -3.28 4.69
N ASP A 230 -16.02 -4.38 5.05
CA ASP A 230 -14.78 -4.42 5.80
C ASP A 230 -13.54 -4.22 4.91
N THR A 231 -13.67 -4.39 3.59
CA THR A 231 -12.60 -4.17 2.61
C THR A 231 -12.82 -2.87 1.85
N THR A 232 -12.13 -1.82 2.28
CA THR A 232 -12.18 -0.51 1.60
C THR A 232 -11.21 -0.42 0.42
N GLU A 233 -10.45 -1.47 0.14
CA GLU A 233 -9.48 -1.46 -0.96
C GLU A 233 -10.16 -1.29 -2.31
N THR A 234 -9.54 -0.48 -3.15
CA THR A 234 -9.97 -0.25 -4.52
C THR A 234 -8.81 -0.36 -5.49
N PHE A 235 -9.14 -0.58 -6.76
CA PHE A 235 -8.16 -0.54 -7.85
C PHE A 235 -8.79 0.04 -9.11
N VAL A 236 -7.95 0.53 -10.00
CA VAL A 236 -8.35 1.25 -11.21
C VAL A 236 -8.07 0.40 -12.44
N VAL A 237 -9.06 0.27 -13.32
CA VAL A 237 -8.96 -0.50 -14.55
C VAL A 237 -9.09 0.43 -15.76
N PRO A 238 -8.00 0.63 -16.54
CA PRO A 238 -8.10 1.26 -17.85
C PRO A 238 -8.75 0.30 -18.85
N MET A 239 -9.62 0.84 -19.71
CA MET A 239 -10.26 0.10 -20.80
C MET A 239 -10.25 0.93 -22.09
N GLU A 240 -10.02 0.23 -23.20
CA GLU A 240 -9.96 0.81 -24.54
C GLU A 240 -11.00 0.20 -25.49
N THR A 241 -11.24 -1.11 -25.38
CA THR A 241 -12.15 -1.83 -26.28
C THR A 241 -13.60 -1.39 -26.06
N PRO A 242 -14.32 -0.92 -27.10
CA PRO A 242 -15.70 -0.47 -26.98
C PRO A 242 -16.65 -1.51 -26.37
N LEU A 243 -16.44 -2.80 -26.69
CA LEU A 243 -17.21 -3.90 -26.13
C LEU A 243 -17.03 -4.03 -24.60
N MET A 244 -15.80 -4.02 -24.11
CA MET A 244 -15.51 -4.09 -22.66
C MET A 244 -16.05 -2.86 -21.93
N ILE A 245 -15.92 -1.68 -22.52
CA ILE A 245 -16.49 -0.44 -22.00
C ILE A 245 -18.02 -0.56 -21.87
N GLN A 246 -18.70 -1.03 -22.92
CA GLN A 246 -20.14 -1.21 -22.89
C GLN A 246 -20.58 -2.21 -21.81
N GLN A 247 -19.94 -3.38 -21.74
CA GLN A 247 -20.24 -4.40 -20.72
C GLN A 247 -20.01 -3.87 -19.30
N THR A 248 -18.97 -3.07 -19.10
CA THR A 248 -18.67 -2.45 -17.81
C THR A 248 -19.74 -1.42 -17.41
N LEU A 249 -20.19 -0.60 -18.36
CA LEU A 249 -21.29 0.33 -18.14
C LEU A 249 -22.62 -0.38 -17.86
N GLU A 250 -22.86 -1.53 -18.49
CA GLU A 250 -24.03 -2.36 -18.21
C GLU A 250 -24.01 -2.91 -16.78
N GLN A 251 -22.86 -3.37 -16.28
CA GLN A 251 -22.73 -3.82 -14.89
C GLN A 251 -22.89 -2.70 -13.87
N ILE A 252 -22.50 -1.46 -14.20
CA ILE A 252 -22.78 -0.29 -13.36
C ILE A 252 -24.28 -0.01 -13.30
N ARG A 253 -25.01 -0.18 -14.41
CA ARG A 253 -26.47 0.05 -14.47
C ARG A 253 -27.26 -1.06 -13.78
N ASP A 254 -26.82 -2.31 -13.91
CA ASP A 254 -27.44 -3.47 -13.25
C ASP A 254 -26.42 -4.25 -12.41
N PRO A 255 -26.19 -3.84 -11.15
CA PRO A 255 -25.25 -4.50 -10.25
C PRO A 255 -25.58 -5.97 -9.94
N ASN A 256 -26.83 -6.41 -10.15
CA ASN A 256 -27.22 -7.80 -9.90
C ASN A 256 -26.72 -8.74 -11.00
N SER A 257 -26.39 -8.20 -12.18
CA SER A 257 -25.81 -8.93 -13.30
C SER A 257 -24.28 -8.98 -13.28
N ALA A 258 -23.66 -8.47 -12.21
CA ALA A 258 -22.24 -8.17 -12.22
C ALA A 258 -21.35 -9.43 -12.21
N ARG A 259 -20.50 -9.51 -13.23
CA ARG A 259 -19.59 -10.63 -13.51
C ARG A 259 -18.19 -10.33 -13.01
N LEU A 260 -17.38 -11.37 -12.89
CA LEU A 260 -15.98 -11.27 -12.51
C LEU A 260 -15.17 -10.66 -13.65
N LEU A 261 -14.41 -9.61 -13.39
CA LEU A 261 -13.42 -9.12 -14.34
C LEU A 261 -12.21 -10.07 -14.33
N VAL A 262 -11.84 -10.59 -15.49
CA VAL A 262 -10.54 -11.24 -15.71
C VAL A 262 -9.64 -10.27 -16.45
N ALA A 263 -8.47 -10.02 -15.88
CA ALA A 263 -7.53 -9.05 -16.42
C ALA A 263 -6.09 -9.50 -16.24
N ARG A 264 -5.21 -8.97 -17.10
CA ARG A 264 -3.76 -9.13 -16.99
C ARG A 264 -3.15 -7.85 -16.41
N ILE A 265 -2.27 -8.03 -15.45
CA ILE A 265 -1.51 -6.95 -14.81
C ILE A 265 -0.07 -6.93 -15.30
N GLU A 266 0.57 -5.79 -15.11
CA GLU A 266 2.00 -5.61 -15.30
C GLU A 266 2.60 -4.88 -14.10
N LYS A 267 3.89 -5.11 -13.85
CA LYS A 267 4.65 -4.38 -12.84
C LYS A 267 4.91 -2.96 -13.34
N THR A 268 4.51 -1.97 -12.58
CA THR A 268 4.69 -0.56 -12.95
C THR A 268 4.53 0.36 -11.74
N GLN A 269 5.01 1.58 -11.88
CA GLN A 269 4.86 2.65 -10.89
C GLN A 269 4.21 3.88 -11.54
N SER A 270 3.23 3.66 -12.42
CA SER A 270 2.55 4.74 -13.15
C SER A 270 1.76 5.69 -12.24
N GLY A 271 1.44 5.23 -11.03
CA GLY A 271 0.63 5.96 -10.07
C GLY A 271 -0.88 5.95 -10.37
N ILE A 272 -1.29 5.43 -11.54
CA ILE A 272 -2.68 5.38 -12.01
C ILE A 272 -3.49 4.40 -11.15
N ASN A 273 -2.97 3.18 -10.99
CA ASN A 273 -3.63 2.15 -10.21
C ASN A 273 -3.33 2.37 -8.73
N ARG A 274 -4.37 2.65 -7.94
CA ARG A 274 -4.23 2.97 -6.52
C ARG A 274 -5.53 2.71 -5.78
N ASP A 275 -5.43 2.69 -4.45
CA ASP A 275 -6.58 2.68 -3.57
C ASP A 275 -7.19 4.09 -3.47
N LEU A 276 -8.19 4.39 -4.30
CA LEU A 276 -8.90 5.67 -4.28
C LEU A 276 -9.80 5.87 -3.05
N SER A 277 -9.98 4.85 -2.19
CA SER A 277 -10.63 5.05 -0.90
C SER A 277 -9.70 5.70 0.14
N SER A 278 -8.38 5.70 -0.12
CA SER A 278 -7.36 6.24 0.77
C SER A 278 -6.33 7.07 0.00
N SER A 279 -6.52 8.38 -0.02
CA SER A 279 -5.66 9.36 -0.71
C SER A 279 -4.19 9.35 -0.28
N HIS A 280 -3.91 8.81 0.91
CA HIS A 280 -2.59 8.75 1.52
C HIS A 280 -1.89 7.39 1.33
N LYS A 281 -2.59 6.38 0.77
CA LYS A 281 -1.93 5.14 0.36
C LYS A 281 -1.19 5.37 -0.95
N THR A 282 -0.02 4.77 -1.04
CA THR A 282 0.78 4.78 -2.26
C THR A 282 0.07 3.99 -3.34
N PRO A 283 0.22 4.39 -4.61
CA PRO A 283 -0.23 3.58 -5.72
C PRO A 283 0.27 2.14 -5.62
N TRP A 284 -0.50 1.26 -6.22
CA TRP A 284 -0.11 -0.14 -6.40
C TRP A 284 1.14 -0.20 -7.28
N SER A 285 2.07 -1.09 -6.95
CA SER A 285 3.30 -1.37 -7.73
C SER A 285 3.02 -2.17 -9.01
N TRP A 286 1.75 -2.25 -9.39
CA TRP A 286 1.23 -2.94 -10.55
C TRP A 286 0.02 -2.19 -11.10
N GLN A 287 -0.27 -2.35 -12.38
CA GLN A 287 -1.50 -1.84 -13.01
C GLN A 287 -2.13 -2.90 -13.89
N VAL A 288 -3.41 -2.74 -14.18
CA VAL A 288 -4.06 -3.56 -15.21
C VAL A 288 -3.56 -3.12 -16.58
N ALA A 289 -2.83 -4.02 -17.24
CA ALA A 289 -2.35 -3.84 -18.61
C ALA A 289 -3.49 -4.07 -19.62
N GLU A 290 -4.35 -5.06 -19.35
CA GLU A 290 -5.42 -5.47 -20.26
C GLU A 290 -6.61 -6.06 -19.51
N ALA A 291 -7.81 -5.53 -19.78
CA ALA A 291 -9.08 -6.14 -19.38
C ALA A 291 -9.48 -7.17 -20.44
N GLN A 292 -9.43 -8.45 -20.10
CA GLN A 292 -9.58 -9.54 -21.07
C GLN A 292 -11.04 -9.87 -21.34
N ASN A 293 -11.82 -10.13 -20.28
CA ASN A 293 -13.22 -10.46 -20.38
C ASN A 293 -13.93 -10.37 -19.02
N TYR A 294 -15.27 -10.46 -19.07
CA TYR A 294 -16.08 -10.77 -17.91
C TYR A 294 -16.49 -12.24 -17.91
N ALA A 295 -16.41 -12.89 -16.74
CA ALA A 295 -16.72 -14.30 -16.57
C ALA A 295 -17.63 -14.54 -15.34
N ASP A 296 -18.43 -15.60 -15.40
CA ASP A 296 -19.24 -16.03 -14.24
C ASP A 296 -18.37 -16.79 -13.22
N PHE A 297 -17.31 -17.45 -13.69
CA PHE A 297 -16.35 -18.20 -12.87
C PHE A 297 -14.93 -18.01 -13.40
N ALA A 298 -13.95 -18.07 -12.50
CA ALA A 298 -12.54 -18.06 -12.82
C ALA A 298 -11.78 -19.04 -11.90
N HIS A 299 -10.55 -19.38 -12.26
CA HIS A 299 -9.75 -20.30 -11.45
C HIS A 299 -9.34 -19.66 -10.11
N ILE A 300 -9.27 -20.44 -9.04
CA ILE A 300 -8.94 -19.92 -7.69
C ILE A 300 -7.55 -19.26 -7.63
N SER A 301 -6.63 -19.63 -8.53
CA SER A 301 -5.27 -19.10 -8.55
C SER A 301 -5.16 -17.62 -8.90
N CYS A 302 -6.16 -17.02 -9.57
CA CYS A 302 -6.17 -15.58 -9.86
C CYS A 302 -7.07 -14.79 -8.90
N ASN A 303 -7.70 -15.46 -7.93
CA ASN A 303 -8.53 -14.83 -6.92
C ASN A 303 -7.66 -14.30 -5.76
N GLY A 304 -8.01 -13.13 -5.22
CA GLY A 304 -7.24 -12.45 -4.18
C GLY A 304 -7.78 -11.04 -3.94
N THR A 305 -6.90 -10.16 -3.44
CA THR A 305 -7.17 -8.73 -3.26
C THR A 305 -6.03 -7.91 -3.86
N PRO A 306 -6.24 -6.62 -4.17
CA PRO A 306 -5.18 -5.72 -4.58
C PRO A 306 -3.97 -5.75 -3.64
N GLN A 307 -4.21 -5.82 -2.33
CA GLN A 307 -3.15 -5.88 -1.33
C GLN A 307 -2.35 -7.18 -1.35
N ILE A 308 -3.00 -8.34 -1.55
CA ILE A 308 -2.28 -9.62 -1.72
C ILE A 308 -1.39 -9.59 -2.97
N VAL A 309 -1.88 -9.01 -4.07
CA VAL A 309 -1.08 -8.84 -5.28
C VAL A 309 0.10 -7.92 -5.04
N GLU A 310 -0.08 -6.82 -4.31
CA GLU A 310 1.00 -5.92 -3.95
C GLU A 310 2.10 -6.61 -3.13
N GLU A 311 1.70 -7.36 -2.10
CA GLU A 311 2.62 -8.09 -1.23
C GLU A 311 3.40 -9.16 -1.99
N ARG A 312 2.69 -9.93 -2.82
CA ARG A 312 3.25 -11.09 -3.51
C ARG A 312 3.53 -10.83 -4.99
N LEU A 313 3.72 -9.59 -5.41
CA LEU A 313 3.73 -9.22 -6.84
C LEU A 313 4.68 -10.10 -7.67
N ASN A 314 5.91 -10.32 -7.20
CA ASN A 314 6.87 -11.19 -7.90
C ASN A 314 6.38 -12.65 -8.03
N ALA A 315 5.92 -13.24 -6.93
CA ALA A 315 5.40 -14.61 -6.92
C ALA A 315 4.09 -14.72 -7.72
N TRP A 316 3.19 -13.74 -7.59
CA TRP A 316 1.94 -13.66 -8.32
C TRP A 316 2.17 -13.64 -9.82
N MET A 317 3.13 -12.84 -10.29
CA MET A 317 3.49 -12.78 -11.72
C MET A 317 4.04 -14.13 -12.21
N LEU A 318 4.81 -14.85 -11.38
CA LEU A 318 5.36 -16.17 -11.73
C LEU A 318 4.28 -17.26 -11.74
N GLU A 319 3.41 -17.28 -10.73
CA GLU A 319 2.41 -18.34 -10.51
C GLU A 319 1.18 -18.18 -11.42
N THR A 320 0.75 -16.95 -11.69
CA THR A 320 -0.49 -16.66 -12.44
C THR A 320 -0.26 -16.09 -13.84
N GLY A 321 1.00 -15.83 -14.20
CA GLY A 321 1.34 -15.06 -15.41
C GLY A 321 0.86 -13.60 -15.34
N GLY A 322 0.59 -13.08 -14.13
CA GLY A 322 0.01 -11.75 -13.94
C GLY A 322 -1.49 -11.70 -14.20
N THR A 323 -2.22 -12.81 -14.08
CA THR A 323 -3.67 -12.80 -14.22
C THR A 323 -4.35 -12.49 -12.89
N ILE A 324 -5.35 -11.60 -12.90
CA ILE A 324 -6.22 -11.32 -11.75
C ILE A 324 -7.68 -11.64 -12.09
N CYS A 325 -8.41 -12.13 -11.11
CA CYS A 325 -9.83 -12.42 -11.19
C CYS A 325 -10.47 -12.29 -9.79
N PHE A 326 -10.44 -11.10 -9.19
CA PHE A 326 -10.88 -10.94 -7.80
C PHE A 326 -12.40 -11.19 -7.66
N TRP A 327 -12.78 -12.27 -6.98
CA TRP A 327 -14.17 -12.74 -6.94
C TRP A 327 -15.11 -11.78 -6.22
N ASN A 328 -14.57 -10.98 -5.30
CA ASN A 328 -15.33 -10.08 -4.43
C ASN A 328 -15.27 -8.61 -4.86
N TYR A 329 -14.73 -8.33 -6.05
CA TYR A 329 -14.63 -6.95 -6.55
C TYR A 329 -15.58 -6.74 -7.72
N ARG A 330 -16.21 -5.57 -7.77
CA ARG A 330 -17.11 -5.16 -8.85
C ARG A 330 -16.79 -3.75 -9.29
N VAL A 331 -17.13 -3.45 -10.53
CA VAL A 331 -17.10 -2.08 -11.02
C VAL A 331 -18.16 -1.28 -10.28
N VAL A 332 -17.77 -0.13 -9.73
CA VAL A 332 -18.67 0.77 -9.02
C VAL A 332 -19.09 1.92 -9.92
N ARG A 333 -18.13 2.51 -10.63
CA ARG A 333 -18.35 3.69 -11.47
C ARG A 333 -17.21 3.90 -12.45
N GLU A 334 -17.49 4.70 -13.45
CA GLU A 334 -16.47 5.32 -14.27
C GLU A 334 -15.79 6.47 -13.49
N LEU A 335 -14.50 6.65 -13.74
CA LEU A 335 -13.67 7.71 -13.19
C LEU A 335 -13.44 8.78 -14.25
N ASN A 336 -13.53 10.04 -13.83
CA ASN A 336 -13.07 11.15 -14.66
C ASN A 336 -11.55 11.25 -14.65
N LEU A 337 -10.97 11.84 -15.69
CA LEU A 337 -9.52 12.04 -15.76
C LEU A 337 -8.96 12.79 -14.55
N TRP A 338 -9.69 13.78 -14.01
CA TRP A 338 -9.23 14.56 -12.85
C TRP A 338 -9.11 13.71 -11.56
N GLU A 339 -9.95 12.69 -11.40
CA GLU A 339 -9.90 11.77 -10.25
C GLU A 339 -8.67 10.85 -10.30
N ILE A 340 -8.12 10.70 -11.50
CA ILE A 340 -6.94 9.87 -11.75
C ILE A 340 -5.70 10.75 -11.84
N THR A 341 -5.79 12.00 -12.29
CA THR A 341 -4.62 12.90 -12.28
C THR A 341 -4.36 13.49 -10.91
N GLN A 342 -5.40 13.82 -10.14
CA GLN A 342 -5.27 14.41 -8.82
C GLN A 342 -5.50 13.35 -7.75
N SER A 343 -4.61 13.24 -6.77
CA SER A 343 -5.01 12.66 -5.49
C SER A 343 -5.87 13.67 -4.73
N PRO A 344 -6.87 13.26 -3.94
CA PRO A 344 -7.74 14.17 -3.21
C PRO A 344 -6.92 14.97 -2.20
N SER A 345 -6.43 16.12 -2.65
CA SER A 345 -6.03 17.21 -1.80
C SER A 345 -7.07 18.30 -2.06
N TRP A 346 -7.88 18.61 -1.05
CA TRP A 346 -8.72 19.81 -0.98
C TRP A 346 -10.11 19.85 -1.66
N LEU A 347 -10.83 18.74 -1.85
CA LEU A 347 -12.28 18.86 -2.01
C LEU A 347 -12.98 18.60 -0.65
N PRO A 348 -13.67 19.60 -0.05
CA PRO A 348 -14.60 19.30 1.02
C PRO A 348 -15.65 18.30 0.49
N PRO A 349 -16.17 17.39 1.33
CA PRO A 349 -17.18 16.44 0.89
C PRO A 349 -18.32 17.20 0.23
N ALA A 350 -18.67 16.81 -1.00
CA ALA A 350 -19.84 17.34 -1.69
C ALA A 350 -21.04 17.22 -0.74
N PRO A 351 -21.76 18.32 -0.44
CA PRO A 351 -22.93 18.21 0.41
C PRO A 351 -23.90 17.25 -0.25
N LEU A 352 -24.24 16.18 0.46
CA LEU A 352 -25.35 15.30 0.11
C LEU A 352 -26.61 16.17 0.01
N SER A 353 -26.95 16.60 -1.19
CA SER A 353 -28.21 17.25 -1.47
C SER A 353 -29.31 16.19 -1.34
N LEU A 354 -29.93 16.11 -0.17
CA LEU A 354 -31.20 15.41 -0.03
C LEU A 354 -32.24 16.07 -0.95
N PRO A 355 -33.05 15.29 -1.68
CA PRO A 355 -34.10 15.85 -2.50
C PRO A 355 -35.11 16.60 -1.62
N ARG A 356 -35.30 17.89 -1.90
CA ARG A 356 -36.44 18.64 -1.38
C ARG A 356 -37.71 17.98 -1.91
N ARG A 357 -38.51 17.42 -1.00
CA ARG A 357 -39.92 17.10 -1.30
C ARG A 357 -40.65 18.42 -1.50
N HIS A 358 -41.31 18.55 -2.65
CA HIS A 358 -42.32 19.58 -2.88
C HIS A 358 -43.65 19.14 -2.29
#